data_AF-A0A7G9SAI4-F1
#
_entry.id   AF-A0A7G9SAI4-F1
#
_cell.length_a   1.000
_cell.length_b   1.000
_cell.length_c   1.000
_cell.angle_alpha   90.00
_cell.angle_beta   90.00
_cell.angle_gamma   90.00
#
_symmetry.space_group_name_H-M   'P 1'
#
loop_
_entity.id
_entity.type
_entity.pdbx_description
1 polymer ?
#
loop_
_entity_poly.entity_id
_entity_poly.type
_entity_poly.pdbx_seq_one_letter_code
_entity_poly.pdbx_strand_id
1 'polypeptide(L)'
;MSVAPPLERAIAALRAGRPVEVGGITVLSVETATAAMLELLDPDAEAPILLSGPRAAALGLGNLKEAGDLAHPVEIRRENWLSRDAALALADPAQDFSRGPIGPLAAMPVSRPADAAAALSLARRAGVLPALWLVAGDAAAAITADDVAARRRRTLSPGRGFRLTIFPRRRWYPSAIW
;
A
#
# COMPACT_ATOMS: atom_id res chain seq x y z
N MET A 1 -18.97 -0.23 -21.98
CA MET A 1 -17.87 0.34 -21.17
C MET A 1 -17.22 -0.81 -20.40
N SER A 2 -15.92 -1.07 -20.59
CA SER A 2 -15.24 -2.10 -19.80
C SER A 2 -15.00 -1.57 -18.38
N VAL A 3 -15.38 -2.33 -17.35
CA VAL A 3 -15.11 -1.97 -15.96
C VAL A 3 -13.61 -2.12 -15.71
N ALA A 4 -12.98 -1.10 -15.11
CA ALA A 4 -11.55 -1.15 -14.79
C ALA A 4 -11.23 -2.37 -13.88
N PRO A 5 -10.08 -3.04 -14.04
CA PRO A 5 -9.59 -4.09 -13.14
C PRO A 5 -9.69 -3.75 -11.65
N PRO A 6 -9.91 -4.74 -10.75
CA PRO A 6 -10.11 -4.51 -9.30
C PRO A 6 -9.03 -3.63 -8.66
N LEU A 7 -7.77 -3.88 -9.00
CA LEU A 7 -6.63 -3.11 -8.53
C LEU A 7 -6.68 -1.63 -8.94
N GLU A 8 -7.03 -1.34 -10.19
CA GLU A 8 -7.11 0.04 -10.66
C GLU A 8 -8.26 0.79 -10.00
N ARG A 9 -9.38 0.10 -9.74
CA ARG A 9 -10.49 0.66 -8.95
C ARG A 9 -10.08 0.94 -7.51
N ALA A 10 -9.38 0.00 -6.87
CA ALA A 10 -8.90 0.15 -5.50
C ALA A 10 -7.88 1.31 -5.38
N ILE A 11 -6.94 1.44 -6.33
CA ILE A 11 -6.01 2.58 -6.38
C ILE A 11 -6.76 3.90 -6.58
N ALA A 12 -7.72 3.94 -7.50
CA ALA A 12 -8.52 5.14 -7.75
C ALA A 12 -9.35 5.54 -6.52
N ALA A 13 -9.96 4.55 -5.84
CA ALA A 13 -10.73 4.77 -4.62
C ALA A 13 -9.87 5.36 -3.49
N LEU A 14 -8.69 4.78 -3.21
CA LEU A 14 -7.78 5.34 -2.18
C LEU A 14 -7.34 6.77 -2.53
N ARG A 15 -6.99 7.04 -3.78
CA ARG A 15 -6.62 8.41 -4.22
C ARG A 15 -7.77 9.41 -4.07
N ALA A 16 -9.01 8.94 -4.20
CA ALA A 16 -10.21 9.75 -4.05
C ALA A 16 -10.70 9.86 -2.59
N GLY A 17 -9.94 9.36 -1.61
CA GLY A 17 -10.36 9.38 -0.19
C GLY A 17 -11.58 8.51 0.07
N ARG A 18 -11.72 7.39 -0.65
CA ARG A 18 -12.83 6.44 -0.50
C ARG A 18 -12.35 5.14 0.16
N PRO A 19 -13.20 4.49 0.97
CA PRO A 19 -12.86 3.23 1.63
C PRO A 19 -12.65 2.10 0.61
N VAL A 20 -11.69 1.24 0.90
CA VAL A 20 -11.37 0.05 0.11
C VAL A 20 -11.33 -1.16 1.02
N GLU A 21 -12.03 -2.23 0.65
CA GLU A 21 -11.94 -3.52 1.31
C GLU A 21 -10.74 -4.28 0.75
N VAL A 22 -9.84 -4.73 1.63
CA VAL A 22 -8.68 -5.55 1.30
C VAL A 22 -8.80 -6.85 2.09
N GLY A 23 -9.18 -7.93 1.41
CA GLY A 23 -9.46 -9.20 2.07
C GLY A 23 -10.61 -9.04 3.08
N GLY A 24 -10.31 -9.13 4.38
CA GLY A 24 -11.30 -8.97 5.45
C GLY A 24 -11.24 -7.67 6.24
N ILE A 25 -10.51 -6.65 5.79
CA ILE A 25 -10.45 -5.33 6.45
C ILE A 25 -10.89 -4.22 5.48
N THR A 26 -11.58 -3.20 6.00
CA THR A 26 -11.88 -1.97 5.24
C THR A 26 -10.95 -0.86 5.68
N VAL A 27 -10.29 -0.24 4.70
CA VAL A 27 -9.28 0.79 4.93
C VAL A 27 -9.62 2.10 4.25
N LEU A 28 -9.24 3.20 4.90
CA LEU A 28 -9.27 4.54 4.33
C LEU A 28 -7.86 5.15 4.45
N SER A 29 -7.37 5.85 3.43
CA SER A 29 -6.04 6.46 3.52
C SER A 29 -6.02 7.63 4.51
N VAL A 30 -5.01 7.66 5.39
CA VAL A 30 -4.81 8.79 6.32
C VAL A 30 -4.55 10.10 5.57
N GLU A 31 -3.92 10.03 4.39
CA GLU A 31 -3.56 11.21 3.59
C GLU A 31 -4.75 11.82 2.85
N THR A 32 -5.63 11.00 2.29
CA THR A 32 -6.71 11.47 1.41
C THR A 32 -8.10 11.44 2.07
N ALA A 33 -8.23 10.88 3.28
CA ALA A 33 -9.47 10.90 4.05
C ALA A 33 -9.97 12.34 4.26
N THR A 34 -11.22 12.60 3.89
CA THR A 34 -11.90 13.85 4.26
C THR A 34 -12.50 13.73 5.66
N ALA A 35 -12.72 14.85 6.34
CA ALA A 35 -13.45 14.86 7.62
C ALA A 35 -14.81 14.18 7.50
N ALA A 36 -15.60 14.55 6.49
CA ALA A 36 -16.93 13.99 6.27
C ALA A 36 -16.92 12.47 6.02
N MET A 37 -15.91 11.94 5.32
CA MET A 37 -15.79 10.50 5.11
C MET A 37 -15.42 9.77 6.41
N LEU A 38 -14.53 10.35 7.21
CA LEU A 38 -14.13 9.76 8.48
C LEU A 38 -15.29 9.80 9.49
N GLU A 39 -16.02 10.92 9.60
CA GLU A 39 -17.22 11.04 10.43
C GLU A 39 -18.32 10.03 10.05
N LEU A 40 -18.46 9.72 8.75
CA LEU A 40 -19.42 8.73 8.28
C LEU A 40 -19.03 7.30 8.68
N LEU A 41 -17.74 6.95 8.60
CA LEU A 41 -17.25 5.58 8.76
C LEU A 41 -16.72 5.26 10.17
N ASP A 42 -16.46 6.30 10.95
CA ASP A 42 -15.94 6.27 12.32
C ASP A 42 -16.62 7.34 13.18
N PRO A 43 -17.95 7.28 13.35
CA PRO A 43 -18.72 8.32 14.06
C PRO A 43 -18.34 8.43 15.54
N ASP A 44 -17.88 7.33 16.14
CA ASP A 44 -17.48 7.25 17.54
C ASP A 44 -15.99 7.58 17.75
N ALA A 45 -15.26 7.86 16.66
CA ALA A 45 -13.83 8.17 16.67
C ALA A 45 -12.99 7.08 17.37
N GLU A 46 -13.22 5.81 17.03
CA GLU A 46 -12.58 4.62 17.59
C GLU A 46 -11.70 3.86 16.56
N ALA A 47 -11.77 4.21 15.28
CA ALA A 47 -11.03 3.52 14.22
C ALA A 47 -9.50 3.57 14.44
N PRO A 48 -8.83 2.42 14.62
CA PRO A 48 -7.39 2.39 14.79
C PRO A 48 -6.66 2.78 13.49
N ILE A 49 -5.39 3.16 13.63
CA ILE A 49 -4.51 3.45 12.50
C ILE A 49 -3.57 2.28 12.26
N LEU A 50 -3.50 1.83 11.03
CA LEU A 50 -2.48 0.91 10.55
C LEU A 50 -1.30 1.69 9.96
N LEU A 51 -0.10 1.49 10.51
CA LEU A 51 1.15 2.03 9.99
C LEU A 51 2.03 0.93 9.41
N SER A 52 2.87 1.30 8.43
CA SER A 52 3.97 0.44 8.02
C SER A 52 5.03 0.29 9.11
N GLY A 53 5.66 -0.89 9.21
CA GLY A 53 6.74 -1.17 10.17
C GLY A 53 7.87 -0.13 10.19
N PRO A 54 8.41 0.32 9.04
CA PRO A 54 9.44 1.36 9.04
C PRO A 54 8.96 2.69 9.63
N ARG A 55 7.68 3.03 9.41
CA ARG A 55 7.10 4.24 9.98
C ARG A 55 6.87 4.10 11.49
N ALA A 56 6.35 2.97 11.93
CA ALA A 56 6.17 2.67 13.35
C ALA A 56 7.50 2.73 14.11
N ALA A 57 8.58 2.19 13.55
CA ALA A 57 9.91 2.27 14.13
C ALA A 57 10.46 3.71 14.20
N ALA A 58 10.23 4.53 13.16
CA ALA A 58 10.60 5.95 13.20
C ALA A 58 9.86 6.73 14.31
N LEU A 59 8.66 6.28 14.69
CA LEU A 59 7.89 6.82 15.82
C LEU A 59 8.26 6.21 17.18
N GLY A 60 9.31 5.36 17.24
CA GLY A 60 9.78 4.73 18.47
C GLY A 60 8.99 3.49 18.90
N LEU A 61 8.04 2.99 18.10
CA LEU A 61 7.22 1.82 18.44
C LEU A 61 7.97 0.49 18.28
N GLY A 62 9.10 0.47 17.57
CA GLY A 62 9.89 -0.76 17.36
C GLY A 62 10.43 -1.40 18.65
N ASN A 63 10.36 -0.70 19.79
CA ASN A 63 10.72 -1.25 21.10
C ASN A 63 9.54 -1.97 21.79
N LEU A 64 8.33 -1.87 21.24
CA LEU A 64 7.15 -2.55 21.76
C LEU A 64 7.08 -3.97 21.19
N LYS A 65 6.67 -4.92 22.03
CA LYS A 65 6.53 -6.33 21.64
C LYS A 65 5.57 -6.50 20.45
N GLU A 66 4.55 -5.66 20.39
CA GLU A 66 3.51 -5.63 19.37
C GLU A 66 3.97 -4.98 18.05
N ALA A 67 5.12 -4.29 18.02
CA ALA A 67 5.55 -3.47 16.89
C ALA A 67 7.03 -3.64 16.49
N GLY A 68 7.77 -4.57 17.11
CA GLY A 68 9.23 -4.67 17.00
C GLY A 68 9.83 -5.19 15.69
N ASP A 69 9.02 -5.41 14.65
CA ASP A 69 9.50 -5.89 13.35
C ASP A 69 9.20 -4.89 12.23
N LEU A 70 10.25 -4.38 11.60
CA LEU A 70 10.20 -3.46 10.46
C LEU A 70 9.48 -4.05 9.24
N ALA A 71 9.39 -5.38 9.14
CA ALA A 71 8.68 -6.06 8.06
C ALA A 71 7.16 -6.12 8.29
N HIS A 72 6.69 -5.94 9.52
CA HIS A 72 5.29 -6.14 9.86
C HIS A 72 4.52 -4.81 10.00
N PRO A 73 3.25 -4.78 9.58
CA PRO A 73 2.34 -3.69 9.91
C PRO A 73 2.18 -3.54 11.42
N VAL A 74 1.88 -2.32 11.87
CA VAL A 74 1.58 -2.03 13.27
C VAL A 74 0.24 -1.31 13.35
N GLU A 75 -0.67 -1.84 14.15
CA GLU A 75 -1.92 -1.15 14.49
C GLU A 75 -1.69 -0.27 15.72
N ILE A 76 -2.24 0.94 15.68
CA ILE A 76 -2.21 1.91 16.76
C ILE A 76 -3.64 2.18 17.17
N ARG A 77 -3.92 2.00 18.47
CA ARG A 77 -5.21 2.30 19.05
C ARG A 77 -5.57 3.76 18.82
N ARG A 78 -6.84 4.00 18.52
CA ARG A 78 -7.40 5.34 18.44
C ARG A 78 -7.49 5.97 19.84
N GLU A 79 -6.80 7.08 20.02
CA GLU A 79 -6.84 7.89 21.24
C GLU A 79 -7.56 9.23 20.97
N ASN A 80 -8.08 9.88 22.00
CA ASN A 80 -8.82 11.14 21.88
C ASN A 80 -8.03 12.28 21.21
N TRP A 81 -6.71 12.32 21.39
CA TRP A 81 -5.82 13.32 20.80
C TRP A 81 -5.47 13.00 19.34
N LEU A 82 -5.65 11.75 18.91
CA LEU A 82 -5.26 11.25 17.60
C LEU A 82 -6.30 11.63 16.55
N SER A 83 -6.50 12.93 16.33
CA SER A 83 -7.37 13.46 15.27
C SER A 83 -6.88 13.06 13.86
N ARG A 84 -7.67 13.37 12.82
CA ARG A 84 -7.23 13.21 11.42
C ARG A 84 -5.90 13.91 11.14
N ASP A 85 -5.77 15.15 11.60
CA ASP A 85 -4.57 15.94 11.34
C ASP A 85 -3.38 15.42 12.16
N ALA A 86 -3.61 14.96 13.39
CA ALA A 86 -2.58 14.30 14.19
C ALA A 86 -2.11 13.00 13.52
N ALA A 87 -3.03 12.20 12.98
CA ALA A 87 -2.71 11.00 12.23
C ALA A 87 -1.91 11.28 10.95
N LEU A 88 -2.26 12.33 10.21
CA LEU A 88 -1.49 12.76 9.05
C LEU A 88 -0.07 13.16 9.46
N ALA A 89 0.06 13.95 10.53
CA ALA A 89 1.36 14.35 11.06
C ALA A 89 2.18 13.17 11.61
N LEU A 90 1.52 12.10 12.07
CA LEU A 90 2.17 10.83 12.40
C LEU A 90 2.58 10.05 11.16
N ALA A 91 1.78 10.06 10.10
CA ALA A 91 2.03 9.28 8.88
C ALA A 91 3.15 9.88 8.02
N ASP A 92 3.25 11.21 7.99
CA ASP A 92 4.12 11.95 7.10
C ASP A 92 5.53 12.17 7.69
N PRO A 93 6.59 11.55 7.14
CA PRO A 93 7.96 11.76 7.60
C PRO A 93 8.46 13.19 7.43
N ALA A 94 7.90 13.97 6.50
CA ALA A 94 8.31 15.36 6.30
C ALA A 94 7.96 16.25 7.51
N GLN A 95 7.02 15.81 8.35
CA GLN A 95 6.57 16.55 9.52
C GLN A 95 7.33 16.18 10.80
N ASP A 96 8.22 15.18 10.78
CA ASP A 96 8.86 14.66 12.00
C ASP A 96 9.60 15.71 12.83
N PHE A 97 10.27 16.66 12.17
CA PHE A 97 11.04 17.70 12.84
C PHE A 97 10.23 18.97 13.17
N SER A 98 9.00 19.07 12.67
CA SER A 98 8.14 20.26 12.85
C SER A 98 6.88 19.97 13.67
N ARG A 99 6.54 18.70 13.88
CA ARG A 99 5.37 18.30 14.65
C ARG A 99 5.57 18.60 16.13
N GLY A 100 4.50 19.03 16.80
CA GLY A 100 4.45 19.11 18.25
C GLY A 100 4.59 17.74 18.94
N PRO A 101 4.56 17.71 20.28
CA PRO A 101 4.62 16.47 21.05
C PRO A 101 3.54 15.48 20.60
N ILE A 102 3.92 14.21 20.44
CA ILE A 102 2.97 13.12 20.23
C ILE A 102 2.38 12.72 21.59
N GLY A 103 1.08 12.44 21.64
CA GLY A 103 0.51 11.74 22.78
C GLY A 103 1.04 10.31 22.91
N PRO A 104 0.68 9.58 23.98
CA PRO A 104 1.08 8.19 24.13
C PRO A 104 0.52 7.36 22.96
N LEU A 105 1.38 6.61 22.29
CA LEU A 105 0.99 5.67 21.25
C LEU A 105 0.83 4.28 21.85
N ALA A 106 -0.34 3.67 21.66
CA ALA A 106 -0.62 2.31 22.08
C ALA A 106 -0.65 1.38 20.87
N ALA A 107 0.43 0.60 20.68
CA ALA A 107 0.46 -0.43 19.65
C ALA A 107 -0.43 -1.62 20.04
N MET A 108 -1.07 -2.22 19.04
CA MET A 108 -1.99 -3.35 19.20
C MET A 108 -1.59 -4.50 18.27
N PRO A 109 -1.92 -5.76 18.62
CA PRO A 109 -1.77 -6.88 17.71
C PRO A 109 -2.60 -6.70 16.43
N VAL A 110 -1.96 -6.87 15.28
CA VAL A 110 -2.64 -6.83 13.98
C VAL A 110 -3.46 -8.10 13.79
N SER A 111 -4.80 -7.96 13.72
CA SER A 111 -5.70 -9.12 13.67
C SER A 111 -5.61 -9.89 12.35
N ARG A 112 -5.33 -9.19 11.25
CA ARG A 112 -5.26 -9.76 9.89
C ARG A 112 -3.97 -9.32 9.18
N PRO A 113 -2.80 -9.88 9.57
CA PRO A 113 -1.50 -9.37 9.16
C PRO A 113 -1.26 -9.40 7.65
N ALA A 114 -1.75 -10.43 6.95
CA ALA A 114 -1.64 -10.53 5.49
C ALA A 114 -2.46 -9.44 4.78
N ASP A 115 -3.70 -9.22 5.21
CA ASP A 115 -4.59 -8.20 4.65
C ASP A 115 -4.06 -6.79 4.94
N ALA A 116 -3.55 -6.56 6.16
CA ALA A 116 -2.90 -5.32 6.56
C ALA A 116 -1.65 -5.01 5.72
N ALA A 117 -0.78 -6.00 5.50
CA ALA A 117 0.41 -5.84 4.66
C ALA A 117 0.04 -5.56 3.20
N ALA A 118 -1.01 -6.22 2.69
CA ALA A 118 -1.56 -5.96 1.37
C ALA A 118 -2.15 -4.54 1.29
N ALA A 119 -2.91 -4.09 2.27
CA ALA A 119 -3.50 -2.75 2.28
C ALA A 119 -2.42 -1.65 2.26
N LEU A 120 -1.37 -1.79 3.08
CA LEU A 120 -0.23 -0.86 3.06
C LEU A 120 0.53 -0.91 1.73
N SER A 121 0.66 -2.08 1.11
CA SER A 121 1.24 -2.23 -0.23
C SER A 121 0.37 -1.55 -1.29
N LEU A 122 -0.96 -1.66 -1.19
CA LEU A 122 -1.91 -0.97 -2.05
C LEU A 122 -1.77 0.55 -1.92
N ALA A 123 -1.63 1.09 -0.70
CA ALA A 123 -1.37 2.51 -0.46
C ALA A 123 -0.09 2.98 -1.17
N ARG A 124 1.01 2.24 -1.04
CA ARG A 124 2.26 2.53 -1.77
C ARG A 124 2.07 2.53 -3.28
N ARG A 125 1.31 1.57 -3.82
CA ARG A 125 1.01 1.48 -5.26
C ARG A 125 0.10 2.62 -5.72
N ALA A 126 -0.78 3.11 -4.85
CA ALA A 126 -1.58 4.29 -5.10
C ALA A 126 -0.75 5.58 -5.02
N GLY A 127 0.46 5.54 -4.45
CA GLY A 127 1.31 6.72 -4.29
C GLY A 127 0.84 7.67 -3.20
N VAL A 128 0.11 7.14 -2.21
CA VAL A 128 -0.24 7.83 -0.96
C VAL A 128 0.61 7.27 0.17
N LEU A 129 0.65 7.97 1.30
CA LEU A 129 1.34 7.56 2.51
C LEU A 129 0.87 6.16 2.94
N PRO A 130 1.80 5.25 3.32
CA PRO A 130 1.46 3.91 3.79
C PRO A 130 1.00 3.96 5.26
N ALA A 131 -0.12 4.65 5.47
CA ALA A 131 -0.83 4.79 6.72
C ALA A 131 -2.34 4.82 6.43
N LEU A 132 -3.11 4.00 7.15
CA LEU A 132 -4.51 3.73 6.85
C LEU A 132 -5.34 3.74 8.13
N TRP A 133 -6.55 4.28 8.07
CA TRP A 133 -7.60 4.02 9.07
C TRP A 133 -8.19 2.64 8.84
N LEU A 134 -8.43 1.89 9.91
CA LEU A 134 -9.24 0.66 9.90
C LEU A 134 -10.67 1.02 10.28
N VAL A 135 -11.52 1.18 9.28
CA VAL A 135 -12.88 1.68 9.44
C VAL A 135 -13.91 0.59 9.24
N ALA A 136 -15.12 0.81 9.77
CA ALA A 136 -16.28 -0.03 9.47
C ALA A 136 -17.10 0.57 8.32
N GLY A 137 -17.85 -0.27 7.61
CA GLY A 137 -18.81 0.17 6.59
C GLY A 137 -18.44 -0.23 5.15
N ASP A 138 -19.28 0.21 4.22
CA ASP A 138 -19.24 -0.21 2.82
C ASP A 138 -18.03 0.37 2.08
N ALA A 139 -17.30 -0.50 1.39
CA ALA A 139 -16.17 -0.10 0.56
C ALA A 139 -16.61 0.32 -0.84
N ALA A 140 -15.95 1.35 -1.39
CA ALA A 140 -16.15 1.76 -2.77
C ALA A 140 -15.50 0.80 -3.78
N ALA A 141 -14.54 -0.01 -3.33
CA ALA A 141 -13.91 -1.08 -4.08
C ALA A 141 -13.46 -2.19 -3.13
N ALA A 142 -13.49 -3.43 -3.61
CA ALA A 142 -12.95 -4.59 -2.91
C ALA A 142 -11.83 -5.25 -3.72
N ILE A 143 -10.80 -5.74 -3.03
CA ILE A 143 -9.66 -6.45 -3.61
C ILE A 143 -9.11 -7.47 -2.63
N THR A 144 -8.58 -8.60 -3.12
CA THR A 144 -7.93 -9.60 -2.26
C THR A 144 -6.46 -9.27 -2.03
N ALA A 145 -5.86 -9.81 -0.96
CA ALA A 145 -4.41 -9.68 -0.72
C ALA A 145 -3.58 -10.22 -1.90
N ASP A 146 -4.00 -11.33 -2.51
CA ASP A 146 -3.34 -11.94 -3.67
C ASP A 146 -3.40 -11.04 -4.91
N ASP A 147 -4.53 -10.38 -5.17
CA ASP A 147 -4.64 -9.42 -6.28
C ASP A 147 -3.76 -8.19 -6.07
N VAL A 148 -3.54 -7.76 -4.83
CA VAL A 148 -2.59 -6.70 -4.51
C VAL A 148 -1.15 -7.17 -4.71
N ALA A 149 -0.83 -8.42 -4.37
CA ALA A 149 0.50 -8.99 -4.58
C ALA A 149 0.79 -9.31 -6.06
N ALA A 150 -0.25 -9.53 -6.86
CA ALA A 150 -0.13 -9.89 -8.27
C ALA A 150 0.67 -8.84 -9.05
N ARG A 151 1.87 -9.23 -9.49
CA ARG A 151 2.67 -8.44 -10.43
C ARG A 151 1.94 -8.44 -11.77
N ARG A 152 1.68 -7.25 -12.34
CA ARG A 152 1.24 -7.17 -13.75
C ARG A 152 2.25 -7.93 -14.60
N ARG A 153 1.84 -9.07 -15.18
CA ARG A 153 2.62 -9.69 -16.23
C ARG A 153 2.72 -8.67 -17.35
N ARG A 154 3.94 -8.25 -17.69
CA ARG A 154 4.19 -7.55 -18.94
C ARG A 154 3.88 -8.57 -20.03
N THR A 155 2.70 -8.48 -20.63
CA THR A 155 2.43 -9.20 -21.87
C THR A 155 3.38 -8.61 -22.89
N LEU A 156 4.52 -9.25 -23.11
CA LEU A 156 5.31 -9.01 -24.30
C LEU A 156 4.41 -9.47 -25.46
N SER A 157 3.86 -8.53 -26.22
CA SER A 157 3.31 -8.88 -27.52
C SER A 157 4.43 -9.61 -28.27
N PRO A 158 4.22 -10.85 -28.75
CA PRO A 158 5.19 -11.46 -29.64
C PRO A 158 5.32 -10.51 -30.83
N GLY A 159 6.47 -9.84 -30.90
CA GLY A 159 6.77 -8.91 -31.98
C GLY A 159 6.56 -9.63 -33.30
N ARG A 160 5.82 -9.00 -34.21
CA ARG A 160 5.70 -9.44 -35.60
C ARG A 160 7.10 -9.72 -36.14
N GLY A 161 7.38 -11.00 -36.38
CA GLY A 161 8.41 -11.55 -37.26
C GLY A 161 9.76 -10.82 -37.29
N PHE A 162 10.63 -11.10 -36.33
CA PHE A 162 12.06 -11.15 -36.67
C PHE A 162 12.32 -12.46 -37.41
N ARG A 163 12.29 -12.41 -38.75
CA ARG A 163 12.81 -13.49 -39.58
C ARG A 163 14.33 -13.47 -39.42
N LEU A 164 14.86 -14.35 -38.58
CA LEU A 164 16.30 -14.60 -38.53
C LEU A 164 16.69 -15.24 -39.87
N THR A 165 17.11 -14.44 -40.84
CA THR A 165 17.73 -14.96 -42.05
C THR A 165 19.10 -15.49 -41.64
N ILE A 166 19.17 -16.79 -41.37
CA ILE A 166 20.42 -17.51 -41.20
C ILE A 166 21.16 -17.42 -42.53
N PHE A 167 22.16 -16.54 -42.62
CA PHE A 167 23.10 -16.55 -43.74
C PHE A 167 23.94 -17.82 -43.67
N PRO A 168 24.05 -18.62 -44.75
CA PRO A 168 24.97 -19.75 -44.75
C PRO A 168 26.41 -19.23 -44.68
N ARG A 169 27.19 -19.75 -43.71
CA ARG A 169 28.63 -19.52 -43.59
C ARG A 169 29.32 -19.87 -44.91
N ARG A 170 29.88 -18.87 -45.61
CA ARG A 170 30.86 -19.12 -46.67
C ARG A 170 32.08 -19.80 -46.04
N ARG A 171 32.25 -21.08 -46.33
CA ARG A 171 33.43 -21.87 -46.02
C ARG A 171 34.58 -21.34 -46.86
N TRP A 172 35.52 -20.64 -46.24
CA TRP A 172 36.81 -20.31 -46.85
C TRP A 172 37.65 -21.59 -46.95
N TYR A 173 38.07 -21.96 -48.17
CA TYR A 173 39.16 -22.89 -48.42
C TYR A 173 40.38 -22.06 -48.81
N PRO A 174 41.53 -22.16 -48.13
CA PRO A 174 42.79 -21.67 -48.68
C PRO A 174 43.28 -22.66 -49.75
N SER A 175 43.32 -22.19 -51.00
CA SER A 175 44.00 -22.89 -52.10
C SER A 175 45.50 -22.83 -51.86
N ALA A 176 46.14 -24.00 -51.91
CA ALA A 176 47.59 -24.13 -52.03
C ALA A 176 48.06 -23.48 -53.35
N ILE A 177 49.17 -22.76 -53.28
CA ILE A 177 50.00 -22.39 -54.42
C ILE A 177 51.41 -22.85 -54.07
N TRP A 178 51.90 -23.73 -54.95
CA TRP A 178 53.27 -24.17 -55.26
C TRP A 178 54.44 -23.66 -54.42
#